data_AF-A0A9P0LTB5-F1
#
_entry.id   AF-A0A9P0LTB5-F1
#
_cell.length_a   1.000
_cell.length_b   1.000
_cell.length_c   1.000
_cell.angle_alpha   90.00
_cell.angle_beta   90.00
_cell.angle_gamma   90.00
#
_symmetry.space_group_name_H-M   'P 1'
#
loop_
_entity.id
_entity.type
_entity.pdbx_description
1 polymer ?
#
loop_
_entity_poly.entity_id
_entity_poly.type
_entity_poly.pdbx_seq_one_letter_code
_entity_poly.pdbx_strand_id
1 'polypeptide(L)'
;MSHALFIGLFVYLSFIFDDKIDSTASLTVFTSLCICEYYCFLGTMCSLQVSSDINRKFKELELLLVSQVKNLSQELNGYSEEMIVRHIMKIGKLYRMISSIVESQNDIFGGVIMLMIWHSLVQILRCVNFLLLNWEQTQCLNVYVCLLTAFSMVETVLIILCCDKTSSSGAKIEKTCYKLQDRFGLDSRPRKEFLLLANVIRSHKPVFTAANYFVINRGTILEIIHIVSTYVIVIIKCNETFE
;
A
#
# COMPACT_ATOMS: atom_id res chain seq x y z
N MET A 1 -8.88 17.54 7.09
CA MET A 1 -8.71 18.60 6.08
C MET A 1 -8.82 18.07 4.64
N SER A 2 -8.46 16.81 4.33
CA SER A 2 -8.54 16.26 2.96
C SER A 2 -9.97 16.04 2.43
N HIS A 3 -10.91 15.56 3.26
CA HIS A 3 -12.29 15.27 2.82
C HIS A 3 -13.05 16.51 2.32
N ALA A 4 -12.89 17.66 2.99
CA ALA A 4 -13.57 18.90 2.60
C ALA A 4 -13.01 19.46 1.28
N LEU A 5 -11.70 19.30 1.03
CA LEU A 5 -11.09 19.68 -0.24
C LEU A 5 -11.51 18.73 -1.38
N PHE A 6 -11.64 17.44 -1.11
CA PHE A 6 -12.14 16.46 -2.09
C PHE A 6 -13.58 16.79 -2.48
N ILE A 7 -14.46 16.97 -1.49
CA ILE A 7 -15.87 17.33 -1.74
C ILE A 7 -15.96 18.69 -2.43
N GLY A 8 -15.16 19.68 -2.02
CA GLY A 8 -15.15 21.00 -2.65
C GLY A 8 -14.70 20.98 -4.11
N LEU A 9 -13.60 20.29 -4.41
CA LEU A 9 -13.09 20.11 -5.79
C LEU A 9 -14.10 19.33 -6.64
N PHE A 10 -14.72 18.30 -6.08
CA PHE A 10 -15.69 17.44 -6.76
C PHE A 10 -17.00 18.17 -7.07
N VAL A 11 -17.54 18.93 -6.11
CA VAL A 11 -18.73 19.77 -6.31
C VAL A 11 -18.44 20.84 -7.36
N TYR A 12 -17.27 21.48 -7.28
CA TYR A 12 -16.84 22.49 -8.25
C TYR A 12 -16.73 21.93 -9.67
N LEU A 13 -16.12 20.75 -9.83
CA LEU A 13 -15.99 20.09 -11.13
C LEU A 13 -17.35 19.62 -11.67
N SER A 14 -18.23 19.11 -10.80
CA SER A 14 -19.60 18.75 -11.20
C SER A 14 -20.37 19.97 -11.72
N PHE A 15 -20.21 21.13 -11.06
CA PHE A 15 -20.87 22.38 -11.46
C PHE A 15 -20.36 22.92 -12.81
N ILE A 16 -19.06 22.80 -13.09
CA ILE A 16 -18.48 23.22 -14.38
C ILE A 16 -18.98 22.36 -15.53
N PHE A 17 -19.20 21.06 -15.29
CA PHE A 17 -19.61 20.13 -16.33
C PHE A 17 -21.12 20.08 -16.56
N ASP A 18 -21.93 20.42 -15.57
CA ASP A 18 -23.40 20.47 -15.70
C ASP A 18 -23.83 21.45 -16.81
N ASP A 19 -23.16 22.59 -16.93
CA ASP A 19 -23.42 23.62 -17.97
C ASP A 19 -23.05 23.19 -19.40
N LYS A 20 -22.33 22.07 -19.58
CA LYS A 20 -21.83 21.61 -20.90
C LYS A 20 -22.36 20.25 -21.34
N ILE A 21 -23.15 19.57 -20.51
CA ILE A 21 -23.61 18.21 -20.79
C ILE A 21 -25.06 18.25 -21.29
N ASP A 22 -25.24 18.24 -22.61
CA ASP A 22 -26.55 18.40 -23.28
C ASP A 22 -27.51 17.19 -23.15
N SER A 23 -27.12 16.11 -22.46
CA SER A 23 -27.92 14.88 -22.37
C SER A 23 -28.01 14.31 -20.95
N THR A 24 -29.22 13.89 -20.57
CA THR A 24 -29.52 13.20 -19.30
C THR A 24 -28.74 11.89 -19.15
N ALA A 25 -28.41 11.22 -20.26
CA ALA A 25 -27.61 10.00 -20.25
C ALA A 25 -26.17 10.27 -19.79
N SER A 26 -25.57 11.36 -20.26
CA SER A 26 -24.22 11.77 -19.87
C SER A 26 -24.13 12.23 -18.41
N LEU A 27 -25.18 12.87 -17.88
CA LEU A 27 -25.24 13.22 -16.45
C LEU A 27 -25.29 11.96 -15.56
N THR A 28 -26.03 10.93 -15.99
CA THR A 28 -26.12 9.65 -15.26
C THR A 28 -24.79 8.91 -15.25
N VAL A 29 -24.07 8.87 -16.38
CA VAL A 29 -22.73 8.26 -16.46
C VAL A 29 -21.73 9.04 -15.59
N PHE A 30 -21.78 10.38 -15.64
CA PHE A 30 -20.91 11.23 -14.85
C PHE A 30 -21.11 11.03 -13.35
N THR A 31 -22.36 11.08 -12.88
CA THR A 31 -22.70 10.84 -11.48
C THR A 31 -22.29 9.45 -11.02
N SER A 32 -22.46 8.42 -11.85
CA SER A 32 -21.99 7.06 -11.53
C SER A 32 -20.47 7.00 -11.35
N LEU A 33 -19.68 7.61 -12.26
CA LEU A 33 -18.22 7.64 -12.14
C LEU A 33 -17.79 8.37 -10.88
N CYS A 34 -18.42 9.51 -10.61
CA CYS A 34 -18.22 10.32 -9.42
C CYS A 34 -18.45 9.53 -8.12
N ILE A 35 -19.53 8.73 -8.06
CA ILE A 35 -19.83 7.87 -6.92
C ILE A 35 -18.77 6.77 -6.79
N CYS A 36 -18.37 6.13 -7.89
CA CYS A 36 -17.33 5.09 -7.88
C CYS A 36 -15.99 5.63 -7.35
N GLU A 37 -15.56 6.81 -7.81
CA GLU A 37 -14.33 7.45 -7.35
C GLU A 37 -14.37 7.78 -5.86
N TYR A 38 -15.52 8.27 -5.37
CA TYR A 38 -15.70 8.52 -3.94
C TYR A 38 -15.55 7.25 -3.09
N TYR A 39 -16.16 6.14 -3.52
CA TYR A 39 -16.01 4.86 -2.82
C TYR A 39 -14.58 4.31 -2.89
N CYS A 40 -13.91 4.47 -4.03
CA CYS A 40 -12.49 4.12 -4.17
C CYS A 40 -11.65 4.91 -3.18
N PHE A 41 -11.81 6.24 -3.14
CA PHE A 41 -11.11 7.12 -2.21
C PHE A 41 -11.34 6.73 -0.74
N LEU A 42 -12.60 6.47 -0.34
CA LEU A 42 -12.89 6.01 1.02
C LEU A 42 -12.20 4.68 1.33
N GLY A 43 -12.25 3.73 0.39
CA GLY A 43 -11.55 2.44 0.51
C GLY A 43 -10.03 2.61 0.66
N THR A 44 -9.43 3.49 -0.15
CA THR A 44 -8.02 3.88 -0.07
C THR A 44 -7.69 4.40 1.31
N MET A 45 -8.45 5.37 1.80
CA MET A 45 -8.20 6.04 3.08
C MET A 45 -8.29 5.07 4.26
N CYS A 46 -9.30 4.20 4.27
CA CYS A 46 -9.43 3.16 5.29
C CYS A 46 -8.25 2.17 5.24
N SER A 47 -7.89 1.67 4.06
CA SER A 47 -6.78 0.72 3.90
C SER A 47 -5.43 1.34 4.24
N LEU A 48 -5.21 2.62 3.89
CA LEU A 48 -4.02 3.38 4.26
C LEU A 48 -3.90 3.54 5.78
N GLN A 49 -5.00 3.89 6.45
CA GLN A 49 -5.02 4.07 7.89
C GLN A 49 -4.66 2.76 8.60
N VAL A 50 -5.30 1.65 8.22
CA VAL A 50 -5.02 0.33 8.80
C VAL A 50 -3.58 -0.09 8.54
N SER A 51 -3.09 0.01 7.30
CA SER A 51 -1.70 -0.28 6.94
C SER A 51 -0.69 0.54 7.75
N SER A 52 -0.99 1.84 7.97
CA SER A 52 -0.14 2.75 8.74
C SER A 52 -0.12 2.41 10.22
N ASP A 53 -1.26 2.02 10.79
CA ASP A 53 -1.36 1.59 12.18
C ASP A 53 -0.60 0.27 12.41
N ILE A 54 -0.70 -0.69 11.50
CA ILE A 54 0.11 -1.92 11.52
C ILE A 54 1.60 -1.60 11.44
N ASN A 55 2.00 -0.70 10.54
CA ASN A 55 3.39 -0.26 10.41
C ASN A 55 3.92 0.35 11.72
N ARG A 56 3.12 1.21 12.36
CA ARG A 56 3.46 1.80 13.65
C ARG A 56 3.67 0.70 14.70
N LYS A 57 2.81 -0.33 14.72
CA LYS A 57 2.94 -1.46 15.64
C LYS A 57 4.19 -2.31 15.38
N PHE A 58 4.56 -2.57 14.13
CA PHE A 58 5.84 -3.23 13.83
C PHE A 58 7.05 -2.41 14.28
N LYS A 59 7.02 -1.08 14.10
CA LYS A 59 8.10 -0.20 14.58
C LYS A 59 8.19 -0.15 16.10
N GLU A 60 7.05 -0.05 16.79
CA GLU A 60 6.97 -0.15 18.26
C GLU A 60 7.58 -1.48 18.73
N LEU A 61 7.25 -2.60 18.07
CA LEU A 61 7.78 -3.91 18.39
C LEU A 61 9.30 -4.00 18.17
N GLU A 62 9.80 -3.45 17.07
CA GLU A 62 11.25 -3.35 16.81
C GLU A 62 11.96 -2.53 17.90
N LEU A 63 11.38 -1.40 18.31
CA LEU A 63 11.93 -0.55 19.37
C LEU A 63 11.90 -1.24 20.74
N LEU A 64 10.83 -1.97 21.07
CA LEU A 64 10.75 -2.77 22.29
C LEU A 64 11.83 -3.85 22.30
N LEU A 65 12.02 -4.54 21.18
CA LEU A 65 13.06 -5.55 21.02
C LEU A 65 14.46 -4.96 21.25
N VAL A 66 14.78 -3.82 20.63
CA VAL A 66 16.10 -3.18 20.75
C VAL A 66 16.32 -2.58 22.15
N SER A 67 15.34 -1.86 22.68
CA SER A 67 15.46 -1.17 23.98
C SER A 67 15.62 -2.16 25.13
N GLN A 68 14.81 -3.22 25.16
CA GLN A 68 14.92 -4.22 26.21
C GLN A 68 16.25 -4.96 26.15
N VAL A 69 16.70 -5.38 24.97
CA VAL A 69 17.99 -6.09 24.88
C VAL A 69 19.17 -5.18 25.19
N LYS A 70 19.14 -3.90 24.81
CA LYS A 70 20.21 -2.97 25.15
C LYS A 70 20.31 -2.79 26.67
N ASN A 71 19.19 -2.55 27.34
CA ASN A 71 19.13 -2.38 28.79
C ASN A 71 19.54 -3.67 29.52
N LEU A 72 19.01 -4.83 29.09
CA LEU A 72 19.33 -6.13 29.66
C LEU A 72 20.79 -6.53 29.44
N SER A 73 21.40 -6.12 28.31
CA SER A 73 22.82 -6.39 28.03
C SER A 73 23.78 -5.53 28.86
N GLN A 74 23.34 -4.35 29.30
CA GLN A 74 24.14 -3.44 30.15
C GLN A 74 24.04 -3.81 31.63
N GLU A 75 22.92 -4.42 32.06
CA GLU A 75 22.69 -4.89 33.44
C GLU A 75 23.05 -6.37 33.66
N LEU A 76 23.91 -6.94 32.80
CA LEU A 76 24.25 -8.37 32.77
C LEU A 76 24.87 -8.93 34.08
N ASN A 77 25.09 -8.10 35.10
CA ASN A 77 25.50 -8.53 36.44
C ASN A 77 24.33 -8.92 37.37
N GLY A 78 23.05 -8.81 36.96
CA GLY A 78 21.93 -9.07 37.87
C GLY A 78 20.65 -9.70 37.29
N TYR A 79 20.50 -9.77 35.96
CA TYR A 79 19.26 -10.32 35.36
C TYR A 79 19.34 -11.82 35.06
N SER A 80 18.30 -12.55 35.46
CA SER A 80 18.13 -13.97 35.10
C SER A 80 17.83 -14.12 33.60
N GLU A 81 18.54 -15.02 32.92
CA GLU A 81 18.29 -15.39 31.51
C GLU A 81 16.81 -15.71 31.23
N GLU A 82 16.11 -16.27 32.22
CA GLU A 82 14.68 -16.59 32.12
C GLU A 82 13.80 -15.36 31.88
N MET A 83 14.19 -14.20 32.42
CA MET A 83 13.44 -12.98 32.20
C MET A 83 13.61 -12.49 30.77
N ILE A 84 14.81 -12.58 30.20
CA ILE A 84 15.09 -12.23 28.80
C ILE A 84 14.28 -13.13 27.87
N VAL A 85 14.33 -14.44 28.09
CA VAL A 85 13.58 -15.43 27.30
C VAL A 85 12.07 -15.15 27.34
N ARG A 86 11.50 -14.88 28.52
CA ARG A 86 10.07 -14.52 28.65
C ARG A 86 9.69 -13.29 27.83
N HIS A 87 10.56 -12.27 27.77
CA HIS A 87 10.32 -11.09 26.96
C HIS A 87 10.37 -11.38 25.46
N ILE A 88 11.34 -12.17 24.99
CA ILE A 88 11.45 -12.57 23.58
C ILE A 88 10.20 -13.36 23.17
N MET A 89 9.74 -14.31 24.00
CA MET A 89 8.51 -15.07 23.76
C MET A 89 7.28 -14.15 23.66
N LYS A 90 7.17 -13.14 24.53
CA LYS A 90 6.08 -12.16 24.49
C LYS A 90 6.09 -11.35 23.20
N ILE A 91 7.27 -10.92 22.75
CA ILE A 91 7.46 -10.22 21.47
C ILE A 91 7.04 -11.12 20.30
N GLY A 92 7.42 -12.41 20.33
CA GLY A 92 6.99 -13.38 19.31
C GLY A 92 5.47 -13.54 19.22
N LYS A 93 4.78 -13.57 20.36
CA LYS A 93 3.30 -13.61 20.38
C LYS A 93 2.68 -12.34 19.78
N LEU A 94 3.21 -11.16 20.13
CA LEU A 94 2.76 -9.89 19.57
C LEU A 94 3.01 -9.81 18.07
N TYR A 95 4.16 -10.28 17.60
CA TYR A 95 4.48 -10.34 16.18
C TYR A 95 3.44 -11.16 15.40
N ARG A 96 3.14 -12.37 15.87
CA ARG A 96 2.13 -13.24 15.24
C ARG A 96 0.75 -12.60 15.20
N MET A 97 0.36 -11.93 16.28
CA MET A 97 -0.91 -11.19 16.31
C MET A 97 -0.93 -10.09 15.25
N ILE A 98 0.12 -9.28 15.11
CA ILE A 98 0.20 -8.23 14.09
C ILE A 98 0.21 -8.85 12.68
N SER A 99 0.90 -9.97 12.46
CA SER A 99 0.89 -10.68 11.18
C SER A 99 -0.51 -11.19 10.81
N SER A 100 -1.26 -11.71 11.78
CA SER A 100 -2.65 -12.14 11.56
C SER A 100 -3.59 -10.97 11.22
N ILE A 101 -3.30 -9.77 11.74
CA ILE A 101 -4.02 -8.54 11.33
C ILE A 101 -3.72 -8.19 9.87
N VAL A 102 -2.49 -8.39 9.39
CA VAL A 102 -2.15 -8.21 7.96
C VAL A 102 -2.92 -9.18 7.08
N GLU A 103 -3.04 -10.44 7.48
CA GLU A 103 -3.85 -11.44 6.77
C GLU A 103 -5.32 -11.02 6.73
N SER A 104 -5.89 -10.60 7.85
CA SER A 104 -7.26 -10.08 7.93
C SER A 104 -7.46 -8.84 7.04
N GLN A 105 -6.44 -7.99 6.91
CA GLN A 105 -6.49 -6.85 6.01
C GLN A 105 -6.51 -7.30 4.54
N ASN A 106 -5.72 -8.31 4.16
CA ASN A 106 -5.76 -8.86 2.81
C ASN A 106 -7.13 -9.45 2.47
N ASP A 107 -7.79 -10.10 3.43
CA ASP A 107 -9.11 -10.69 3.21
C ASP A 107 -10.20 -9.61 3.02
N ILE A 108 -10.14 -8.53 3.82
CA ILE A 108 -11.14 -7.45 3.77
C ILE A 108 -10.88 -6.48 2.61
N PHE A 109 -9.63 -6.02 2.48
CA PHE A 109 -9.26 -4.94 1.56
C PHE A 109 -8.52 -5.42 0.33
N GLY A 110 -8.08 -6.67 0.25
CA GLY A 110 -7.32 -7.16 -0.91
C GLY A 110 -8.08 -7.02 -2.22
N GLY A 111 -9.39 -7.29 -2.22
CA GLY A 111 -10.25 -7.07 -3.38
C GLY A 111 -10.42 -5.58 -3.72
N VAL A 112 -10.55 -4.73 -2.71
CA VAL A 112 -10.62 -3.27 -2.90
C VAL A 112 -9.32 -2.73 -3.49
N ILE A 113 -8.16 -3.13 -2.97
CA ILE A 113 -6.85 -2.72 -3.49
C ILE A 113 -6.66 -3.23 -4.93
N MET A 114 -7.10 -4.45 -5.22
CA MET A 114 -7.06 -4.98 -6.59
C MET A 114 -7.90 -4.12 -7.55
N LEU A 115 -9.13 -3.80 -7.18
CA LEU A 115 -10.03 -2.96 -7.98
C LEU A 115 -9.46 -1.55 -8.15
N MET A 116 -8.83 -0.98 -7.13
CA MET A 116 -8.16 0.32 -7.23
C MET A 116 -7.00 0.30 -8.22
N ILE A 117 -6.14 -0.73 -8.16
CA ILE A 117 -5.02 -0.87 -9.10
C ILE A 117 -5.54 -0.98 -10.54
N TRP A 118 -6.59 -1.80 -10.74
CA TRP A 118 -7.23 -1.96 -12.05
C TRP A 118 -7.86 -0.66 -12.54
N HIS A 119 -8.57 0.03 -11.66
CA HIS A 119 -9.21 1.31 -11.95
C HIS A 119 -8.17 2.36 -12.37
N SER A 120 -7.09 2.53 -11.60
CA SER A 120 -6.00 3.43 -11.97
C SER A 120 -5.36 3.07 -13.31
N LEU A 121 -5.16 1.77 -13.58
CA LEU A 121 -4.64 1.31 -14.87
C LEU A 121 -5.57 1.75 -16.01
N VAL A 122 -6.86 1.41 -15.95
CA VAL A 122 -7.85 1.79 -16.96
C VAL A 122 -7.91 3.30 -17.13
N GLN A 123 -7.84 4.06 -16.03
CA GLN A 123 -7.88 5.52 -16.06
C GLN A 123 -6.65 6.12 -16.77
N ILE A 124 -5.45 5.57 -16.56
CA ILE A 124 -4.25 5.97 -17.32
C ILE A 124 -4.44 5.67 -18.80
N LEU A 125 -4.87 4.46 -19.16
CA LEU A 125 -5.04 4.07 -20.56
C LEU A 125 -6.08 4.96 -21.25
N ARG A 126 -7.17 5.28 -20.56
CA ARG A 126 -8.19 6.22 -21.05
C ARG A 126 -7.61 7.61 -21.25
N CYS A 127 -6.84 8.12 -20.30
CA CYS A 127 -6.17 9.42 -20.39
C CYS A 127 -5.24 9.49 -21.59
N VAL A 128 -4.32 8.52 -21.72
CA VAL A 128 -3.38 8.40 -22.85
C VAL A 128 -4.14 8.36 -24.17
N ASN A 129 -5.12 7.47 -24.31
CA ASN A 129 -5.89 7.32 -25.54
C ASN A 129 -6.63 8.63 -25.90
N PHE A 130 -7.21 9.28 -24.90
CA PHE A 130 -7.93 10.54 -25.08
C PHE A 130 -7.00 11.66 -25.54
N LEU A 131 -5.81 11.78 -24.94
CA LEU A 131 -4.79 12.75 -25.32
C LEU A 131 -4.25 12.51 -26.74
N LEU A 132 -4.06 11.25 -27.13
CA LEU A 132 -3.57 10.91 -28.48
C LEU A 132 -4.59 11.22 -29.57
N LEU A 133 -5.89 11.02 -29.32
CA LEU A 133 -6.94 11.16 -30.34
C LEU A 133 -7.59 12.56 -30.39
N ASN A 134 -7.61 13.32 -29.29
CA ASN A 134 -8.41 14.55 -29.18
C ASN A 134 -7.60 15.77 -28.70
N TRP A 135 -6.28 15.79 -28.94
CA TRP A 135 -5.40 16.83 -28.42
C TRP A 135 -5.86 18.26 -28.76
N GLU A 136 -6.26 18.50 -30.02
CA GLU A 136 -6.56 19.85 -30.51
C GLU A 136 -7.98 20.32 -30.20
N GLN A 137 -8.93 19.42 -29.99
CA GLN A 137 -10.36 19.75 -30.07
C GLN A 137 -11.02 20.06 -28.71
N THR A 138 -10.46 19.58 -27.58
CA THR A 138 -11.12 19.66 -26.26
C THR A 138 -10.19 19.96 -25.08
N GLN A 139 -9.47 21.08 -25.09
CA GLN A 139 -8.47 21.42 -24.07
C GLN A 139 -8.96 21.34 -22.61
N CYS A 140 -10.14 21.86 -22.28
CA CYS A 140 -10.67 21.81 -20.90
C CYS A 140 -10.94 20.37 -20.43
N LEU A 141 -11.48 19.53 -21.31
CA LEU A 141 -11.77 18.12 -21.00
C LEU A 141 -10.45 17.34 -20.85
N ASN A 142 -9.43 17.65 -21.66
CA ASN A 142 -8.10 17.05 -21.55
C ASN A 142 -7.50 17.33 -20.16
N VAL A 143 -7.52 18.58 -19.71
CA VAL A 143 -7.01 18.96 -18.37
C VAL A 143 -7.76 18.21 -17.27
N TYR A 144 -9.09 18.12 -17.35
CA TYR A 144 -9.90 17.41 -16.36
C TYR A 144 -9.56 15.91 -16.30
N VAL A 145 -9.50 15.22 -17.45
CA VAL A 145 -9.16 13.79 -17.50
C VAL A 145 -7.75 13.55 -16.95
N CYS A 146 -6.79 14.42 -17.26
CA CYS A 146 -5.44 14.36 -16.70
C CYS A 146 -5.43 14.52 -15.17
N LEU A 147 -6.17 15.49 -14.63
CA LEU A 147 -6.24 15.72 -13.18
C LEU A 147 -6.88 14.53 -12.45
N LEU A 148 -7.98 13.98 -12.96
CA LEU A 148 -8.64 12.81 -12.39
C LEU A 148 -7.70 11.58 -12.42
N THR A 149 -7.00 11.39 -13.54
CA THR A 149 -6.01 10.32 -13.68
C THR A 149 -4.86 10.48 -12.69
N ALA A 150 -4.28 11.68 -12.58
CA ALA A 150 -3.20 11.96 -11.64
C ALA A 150 -3.63 11.71 -10.20
N PHE A 151 -4.85 12.10 -9.84
CA PHE A 151 -5.41 11.87 -8.52
C PHE A 151 -5.54 10.37 -8.21
N SER A 152 -6.19 9.60 -9.10
CA SER A 152 -6.33 8.14 -8.94
C SER A 152 -4.96 7.43 -8.84
N MET A 153 -3.95 7.92 -9.56
CA MET A 153 -2.60 7.37 -9.53
C MET A 153 -1.88 7.64 -8.22
N VAL A 154 -2.02 8.85 -7.68
CA VAL A 154 -1.44 9.20 -6.38
C VAL A 154 -2.00 8.27 -5.30
N GLU A 155 -3.31 8.03 -5.29
CA GLU A 155 -3.93 7.10 -4.35
C GLU A 155 -3.37 5.69 -4.44
N THR A 156 -3.34 5.12 -5.64
CA THR A 156 -2.83 3.77 -5.89
C THR A 156 -1.35 3.64 -5.52
N VAL A 157 -0.53 4.63 -5.85
CA VAL A 157 0.88 4.64 -5.46
C VAL A 157 1.03 4.72 -3.94
N LEU A 158 0.26 5.56 -3.26
CA LEU A 158 0.32 5.71 -1.81
C LEU A 158 -0.02 4.39 -1.09
N ILE A 159 -1.06 3.68 -1.53
CA ILE A 159 -1.42 2.41 -0.90
C ILE A 159 -0.35 1.34 -1.15
N ILE A 160 0.16 1.22 -2.38
CA ILE A 160 1.24 0.28 -2.71
C ILE A 160 2.47 0.55 -1.84
N LEU A 161 2.90 1.81 -1.74
CA LEU A 161 4.06 2.19 -0.92
C LEU A 161 3.82 1.96 0.57
N CYS A 162 2.59 2.17 1.06
CA CYS A 162 2.25 1.91 2.45
C CYS A 162 2.35 0.41 2.77
N CYS A 163 1.74 -0.45 1.95
CA CYS A 163 1.80 -1.91 2.06
C CYS A 163 3.24 -2.45 1.99
N ASP A 164 4.04 -1.96 1.02
CA ASP A 164 5.46 -2.32 0.86
C ASP A 164 6.27 -1.94 2.11
N LYS A 165 6.08 -0.70 2.60
CA LYS A 165 6.75 -0.19 3.80
C LYS A 165 6.38 -1.00 5.04
N THR A 166 5.11 -1.35 5.22
CA THR A 166 4.65 -2.17 6.35
C THR A 166 5.25 -3.57 6.31
N SER A 167 5.22 -4.22 5.14
CA SER A 167 5.86 -5.54 4.92
C SER A 167 7.36 -5.49 5.24
N SER A 168 8.05 -4.45 4.76
CA SER A 168 9.47 -4.23 4.99
C SER A 168 9.79 -4.00 6.48
N SER A 169 8.96 -3.22 7.18
CA SER A 169 9.10 -2.99 8.62
C SER A 169 8.95 -4.28 9.42
N GLY A 170 7.97 -5.14 9.10
CA GLY A 170 7.84 -6.45 9.74
C GLY A 170 9.02 -7.38 9.46
N ALA A 171 9.55 -7.37 8.23
CA ALA A 171 10.72 -8.17 7.85
C ALA A 171 12.03 -7.69 8.51
N LYS A 172 12.13 -6.40 8.84
CA LYS A 172 13.32 -5.83 9.49
C LYS A 172 13.55 -6.40 10.90
N ILE A 173 12.48 -6.80 11.59
CA ILE A 173 12.56 -7.41 12.93
C ILE A 173 13.37 -8.71 12.90
N GLU A 174 13.30 -9.49 11.81
CA GLU A 174 14.12 -10.70 11.62
C GLU A 174 15.61 -10.36 11.69
N LYS A 175 16.04 -9.36 10.91
CA LYS A 175 17.44 -8.90 10.88
C LYS A 175 17.87 -8.37 12.24
N THR A 176 16.97 -7.71 12.96
CA THR A 176 17.22 -7.24 14.31
C THR A 176 17.41 -8.40 15.29
N CYS A 177 16.63 -9.48 15.19
CA CYS A 177 16.82 -10.69 15.99
C CYS A 177 18.21 -11.30 15.77
N TYR A 178 18.63 -11.46 14.50
CA TYR A 178 19.96 -11.98 14.19
C TYR A 178 21.09 -11.10 14.72
N LYS A 179 20.94 -9.78 14.73
CA LYS A 179 21.96 -8.87 15.30
C LYS A 179 22.01 -8.92 16.83
N LEU A 180 20.86 -9.12 17.48
CA LEU A 180 20.78 -9.12 18.94
C LEU A 180 21.28 -10.44 19.54
N GLN A 181 21.16 -11.56 18.82
CA GLN A 181 21.67 -12.85 19.26
C GLN A 181 23.19 -12.83 19.53
N ASP A 182 23.95 -12.02 18.78
CA ASP A 182 25.42 -11.98 18.82
C ASP A 182 25.95 -11.43 20.14
N ARG A 183 25.08 -10.80 20.95
CA ARG A 183 25.39 -10.29 22.29
C ARG A 183 25.43 -11.38 23.36
N PHE A 184 25.02 -12.60 23.03
CA PHE A 184 24.90 -13.69 23.99
C PHE A 184 25.82 -14.86 23.61
N GLY A 185 26.26 -15.62 24.63
CA GLY A 185 27.09 -16.80 24.44
C GLY A 185 26.44 -17.83 23.51
N LEU A 186 27.27 -18.61 22.81
CA LEU A 186 26.84 -19.59 21.79
C LEU A 186 25.76 -20.56 22.30
N ASP A 187 25.88 -21.03 23.54
CA ASP A 187 24.97 -22.02 24.14
C ASP A 187 23.88 -21.42 25.03
N SER A 188 23.84 -20.10 25.16
CA SER A 188 22.90 -19.40 26.04
C SER A 188 21.45 -19.58 25.58
N ARG A 189 20.53 -19.68 26.55
CA ARG A 189 19.08 -19.78 26.25
C ARG A 189 18.55 -18.57 25.46
N PRO A 190 18.92 -17.30 25.78
CA PRO A 190 18.45 -16.14 25.04
C PRO A 190 18.83 -16.17 23.55
N ARG A 191 20.04 -16.62 23.21
CA ARG A 191 20.48 -16.75 21.81
C ARG A 191 19.60 -17.71 21.02
N LYS A 192 19.33 -18.89 21.59
CA LYS A 192 18.44 -19.90 20.98
C LYS A 192 17.04 -19.33 20.77
N GLU A 193 16.54 -18.55 21.72
CA GLU A 193 15.22 -17.93 21.61
C GLU A 193 15.16 -16.82 20.54
N PHE A 194 16.22 -16.01 20.38
CA PHE A 194 16.30 -15.04 19.26
C PHE A 194 16.30 -15.72 17.89
N LEU A 195 17.02 -16.83 17.75
CA LEU A 195 17.02 -17.63 16.52
C LEU A 195 15.65 -18.23 16.24
N LEU A 196 14.98 -18.75 17.27
CA LEU A 196 13.63 -19.26 17.16
C LEU A 196 12.66 -18.15 16.74
N LEU A 197 12.75 -16.97 17.35
CA LEU A 197 11.94 -15.82 16.97
C LEU A 197 12.20 -15.39 15.52
N ALA A 198 13.46 -15.33 15.07
CA ALA A 198 13.79 -15.03 13.68
C ALA A 198 13.17 -16.03 12.71
N ASN A 199 13.20 -17.33 13.03
CA ASN A 199 12.55 -18.38 12.23
C ASN A 199 11.03 -18.24 12.20
N VAL A 200 10.40 -17.86 13.31
CA VAL A 200 8.95 -17.56 13.37
C VAL A 200 8.61 -16.38 12.49
N ILE A 201 9.39 -15.30 12.55
CA ILE A 201 9.22 -14.10 11.73
C ILE A 201 9.38 -14.43 10.24
N ARG A 202 10.37 -15.25 9.90
CA ARG A 202 10.62 -15.68 8.52
C ARG A 202 9.49 -16.53 7.94
N SER A 203 8.89 -17.41 8.75
CA SER A 203 7.76 -18.25 8.35
C SER A 203 6.42 -17.50 8.28
N HIS A 204 6.26 -16.44 9.07
CA HIS A 204 5.05 -15.62 9.14
C HIS A 204 5.33 -14.19 8.71
N LYS A 205 6.03 -14.04 7.59
CA LYS A 205 6.38 -12.72 7.08
C LYS A 205 5.10 -11.99 6.66
N PRO A 206 4.86 -10.74 7.10
CA PRO A 206 3.72 -9.97 6.64
C PRO A 206 3.89 -9.69 5.15
N VAL A 207 2.94 -10.18 4.38
CA VAL A 207 2.86 -10.00 2.93
C VAL A 207 1.48 -9.43 2.64
N PHE A 208 1.45 -8.27 2.00
CA PHE A 208 0.21 -7.68 1.53
C PHE A 208 -0.11 -8.24 0.15
N THR A 209 -1.33 -8.72 -0.04
CA THR A 209 -1.78 -9.31 -1.29
C THR A 209 -3.06 -8.63 -1.76
N ALA A 210 -3.18 -8.49 -3.08
CA ALA A 210 -4.41 -8.04 -3.71
C ALA A 210 -5.30 -9.28 -3.94
N ALA A 211 -6.20 -9.56 -2.98
CA ALA A 211 -7.10 -10.72 -2.99
C ALA A 211 -6.40 -12.06 -3.29
N ASN A 212 -5.18 -12.22 -2.78
CA ASN A 212 -4.31 -13.38 -3.02
C ASN A 212 -3.93 -13.65 -4.49
N TYR A 213 -4.23 -12.74 -5.43
CA TYR A 213 -3.80 -12.86 -6.83
C TYR A 213 -2.32 -12.50 -7.01
N PHE A 214 -1.88 -11.39 -6.41
CA PHE A 214 -0.50 -10.95 -6.48
C PHE A 214 -0.06 -10.21 -5.21
N VAL A 215 1.26 -10.20 -4.99
CA VAL A 215 1.89 -9.51 -3.86
C VAL A 215 2.00 -8.02 -4.19
N ILE A 216 1.50 -7.18 -3.29
CA ILE A 216 1.60 -5.72 -3.42
C ILE A 216 2.98 -5.29 -2.90
N ASN A 217 3.79 -4.76 -3.80
CA ASN A 217 5.09 -4.20 -3.45
C ASN A 217 5.44 -3.06 -4.42
N ARG A 218 6.56 -2.36 -4.18
CA ARG A 218 7.00 -1.27 -5.06
C ARG A 218 7.20 -1.67 -6.54
N GLY A 219 7.43 -2.95 -6.83
CA GLY A 219 7.50 -3.51 -8.18
C GLY A 219 6.18 -3.44 -8.92
N THR A 220 5.04 -3.49 -8.22
CA THR A 220 3.70 -3.31 -8.82
C THR A 220 3.58 -1.95 -9.54
N ILE A 221 4.25 -0.90 -9.05
CA ILE A 221 4.28 0.41 -9.72
C ILE A 221 5.01 0.31 -11.07
N LEU A 222 6.14 -0.42 -11.10
CA LEU A 222 6.91 -0.64 -12.33
C LEU A 222 6.12 -1.48 -13.34
N GLU A 223 5.36 -2.47 -12.85
CA GLU A 223 4.46 -3.27 -13.69
C GLU A 223 3.36 -2.42 -14.33
N ILE A 224 2.74 -1.51 -13.58
CA ILE A 224 1.76 -0.55 -14.13
C ILE A 224 2.39 0.29 -15.23
N ILE A 225 3.58 0.86 -15.00
CA ILE A 225 4.30 1.66 -16.01
C ILE A 225 4.58 0.82 -17.25
N HIS A 226 5.06 -0.42 -17.08
CA HIS A 226 5.35 -1.34 -18.17
C HIS A 226 4.10 -1.64 -19.03
N ILE A 227 2.96 -1.92 -18.40
CA ILE A 227 1.69 -2.18 -19.11
C ILE A 227 1.26 -0.94 -19.90
N VAL A 228 1.30 0.24 -19.27
CA VAL A 228 0.94 1.51 -19.92
C VAL A 228 1.86 1.80 -21.11
N SER A 229 3.18 1.68 -20.94
CA SER A 229 4.14 1.90 -22.03
C SER A 229 3.91 0.94 -23.20
N THR A 230 3.66 -0.33 -22.92
CA THR A 230 3.35 -1.33 -23.95
C THR A 230 2.08 -0.96 -24.72
N TYR A 231 1.03 -0.55 -24.01
CA TYR A 231 -0.23 -0.12 -24.63
C TYR A 231 -0.06 1.14 -25.50
N VAL A 232 0.68 2.14 -25.01
CA VAL A 232 0.99 3.36 -25.78
C VAL A 232 1.67 3.02 -27.10
N ILE A 233 2.67 2.13 -27.08
CA ILE A 233 3.37 1.68 -28.29
C ILE A 233 2.40 1.02 -29.28
N VAL A 234 1.47 0.20 -28.80
CA VAL A 234 0.48 -0.46 -29.66
C VAL A 234 -0.45 0.56 -30.31
N ILE A 235 -0.97 1.55 -29.56
CA ILE A 235 -1.84 2.59 -30.15
C ILE A 235 -1.10 3.37 -31.23
N ILE A 236 0.11 3.84 -30.95
CA ILE A 236 0.89 4.65 -31.90
C ILE A 236 1.09 3.86 -33.19
N LYS A 237 1.54 2.60 -33.09
CA LYS A 237 1.74 1.73 -34.26
C LYS A 237 0.44 1.47 -35.02
N CYS A 238 -0.67 1.25 -34.33
CA CYS A 238 -1.96 1.10 -34.97
C CYS A 238 -2.32 2.36 -35.77
N ASN A 239 -2.22 3.54 -35.16
CA ASN A 239 -2.52 4.80 -35.84
C ASN A 239 -1.64 5.03 -37.07
N GLU A 240 -0.33 4.78 -36.99
CA GLU A 240 0.60 4.90 -38.13
C GLU A 240 0.30 3.92 -39.27
N THR A 241 -0.36 2.79 -38.99
CA THR A 241 -0.69 1.78 -40.01
C THR A 241 -1.98 2.12 -40.76
N PHE A 242 -2.80 3.04 -40.24
CA PHE A 242 -4.10 3.42 -40.83
C PHE A 242 -4.08 4.78 -41.54
N GLU A 243 -2.94 5.48 -41.58
CA GLU A 243 -2.68 6.64 -42.45
C GLU A 243 -1.96 6.22 -43.74
#